data_AF-M9RIA6-F1
#
_entry.id   AF-M9RIA6-F1
#
_cell.length_a   1.000
_cell.length_b   1.000
_cell.length_c   1.000
_cell.angle_alpha   90.00
_cell.angle_beta   90.00
_cell.angle_gamma   90.00
#
_symmetry.space_group_name_H-M   'P 1'
#
loop_
_entity.id
_entity.type
_entity.pdbx_description
1 polymer ?
#
loop_
_entity_poly.entity_id
_entity_poly.type
_entity_poly.pdbx_seq_one_letter_code
_entity_poly.pdbx_strand_id
1 'polypeptide(L)'
;MTETYTAKKDRFDRADQLGLAFMRTLILLNGGAILSVLTFLGNASSQTNVTIQTGCIISAMIAFLVAIVAVLLGLGVSYTFYAINEQSSWSQFWNNWIVPFNAVMGLTSLFGFTIGLVLLLLGVELR
;
A
#
# COMPACT_ATOMS: atom_id res chain seq x y z
N MET A 1 -0.25 -38.19 9.38
CA MET A 1 0.36 -37.26 8.39
C MET A 1 -0.64 -36.28 7.78
N THR A 2 -1.94 -36.59 7.76
CA THR A 2 -3.02 -35.72 7.24
C THR A 2 -3.35 -34.54 8.16
N GLU A 3 -3.25 -34.70 9.49
CA GLU A 3 -3.61 -33.66 10.48
C GLU A 3 -2.66 -32.45 10.51
N THR A 4 -1.35 -32.66 10.33
CA THR A 4 -0.37 -31.57 10.27
C THR A 4 -0.44 -30.79 8.96
N TYR A 5 -0.92 -31.41 7.88
CA TYR A 5 -1.07 -30.78 6.58
C TYR A 5 -2.27 -29.81 6.56
N THR A 6 -3.39 -30.18 7.17
CA THR A 6 -4.58 -29.32 7.27
C THR A 6 -4.34 -28.10 8.16
N ALA A 7 -3.65 -28.26 9.29
CA ALA A 7 -3.31 -27.16 10.19
C ALA A 7 -2.37 -26.12 9.54
N LYS A 8 -1.46 -26.57 8.65
CA LYS A 8 -0.56 -25.66 7.93
C LYS A 8 -1.32 -24.87 6.86
N LYS A 9 -2.20 -25.51 6.09
CA LYS A 9 -3.03 -24.85 5.06
C LYS A 9 -3.92 -23.75 5.67
N ASP A 10 -4.62 -24.05 6.77
CA ASP A 10 -5.49 -23.08 7.47
C ASP A 10 -4.73 -21.84 7.98
N ARG A 11 -3.48 -22.01 8.46
CA ARG A 11 -2.64 -20.87 8.86
C ARG A 11 -2.25 -19.97 7.68
N PHE A 12 -1.94 -20.55 6.53
CA PHE A 12 -1.60 -19.79 5.32
C PHE A 12 -2.81 -19.03 4.78
N ASP A 13 -3.98 -19.68 4.72
CA ASP A 13 -5.22 -19.04 4.27
C ASP A 13 -5.59 -17.85 5.16
N ARG A 14 -5.44 -17.98 6.48
CA ARG A 14 -5.65 -16.86 7.42
C ARG A 14 -4.62 -15.75 7.25
N ALA A 15 -3.35 -16.08 7.02
CA ALA A 15 -2.29 -15.09 6.80
C ALA A 15 -2.53 -14.30 5.51
N ASP A 16 -3.02 -14.94 4.45
CA ASP A 16 -3.33 -14.29 3.18
C ASP A 16 -4.56 -13.39 3.30
N GLN A 17 -5.62 -13.83 4.00
CA GLN A 17 -6.76 -12.97 4.34
C GLN A 17 -6.35 -11.74 5.14
N LEU A 18 -5.43 -11.91 6.11
CA LEU A 18 -4.89 -10.81 6.90
C LEU A 18 -4.07 -9.85 6.01
N GLY A 19 -3.28 -10.39 5.07
CA GLY A 19 -2.52 -9.63 4.09
C GLY A 19 -3.42 -8.81 3.16
N LEU A 20 -4.48 -9.42 2.63
CA LEU A 20 -5.49 -8.74 1.82
C LEU A 20 -6.20 -7.63 2.59
N ALA A 21 -6.58 -7.89 3.85
CA ALA A 21 -7.17 -6.87 4.72
C ALA A 21 -6.21 -5.70 4.95
N PHE A 22 -4.95 -5.99 5.28
CA PHE A 22 -3.90 -5.00 5.47
C PHE A 22 -3.69 -4.13 4.21
N MET A 23 -3.61 -4.75 3.03
CA MET A 23 -3.46 -4.04 1.75
C MET A 23 -4.67 -3.14 1.45
N ARG A 24 -5.90 -3.60 1.71
CA ARG A 24 -7.09 -2.75 1.58
C ARG A 24 -7.05 -1.55 2.52
N THR A 25 -6.62 -1.76 3.77
CA THR A 25 -6.44 -0.67 4.73
C THR A 25 -5.40 0.34 4.25
N LEU A 26 -4.27 -0.13 3.69
CA LEU A 26 -3.24 0.75 3.13
C LEU A 26 -3.76 1.60 1.96
N ILE A 27 -4.58 1.06 1.06
CA ILE A 27 -5.21 1.86 -0.01
C ILE A 27 -6.11 2.94 0.58
N LEU A 28 -6.98 2.60 1.54
CA LEU A 28 -7.87 3.56 2.17
C LEU A 28 -7.09 4.67 2.88
N LEU A 29 -6.01 4.31 3.56
CA LEU A 29 -5.13 5.24 4.26
C LEU A 29 -4.39 6.16 3.28
N ASN A 30 -3.82 5.61 2.19
CA ASN A 30 -3.19 6.39 1.11
C ASN A 30 -4.21 7.35 0.46
N GLY A 31 -5.40 6.85 0.10
CA GLY A 31 -6.45 7.66 -0.52
C GLY A 31 -6.95 8.78 0.38
N GLY A 32 -7.22 8.49 1.66
CA GLY A 32 -7.64 9.48 2.65
C GLY A 32 -6.60 10.56 2.92
N ALA A 33 -5.31 10.20 2.97
CA ALA A 33 -4.26 11.19 3.15
C ALA A 33 -4.10 12.09 1.92
N ILE A 34 -4.13 11.54 0.70
CA ILE A 34 -4.04 12.35 -0.53
C ILE A 34 -5.20 13.35 -0.59
N LEU A 35 -6.42 12.91 -0.26
CA LEU A 35 -7.57 13.82 -0.15
C LEU A 35 -7.34 14.90 0.89
N SER A 36 -6.87 14.54 2.09
CA SER A 36 -6.57 15.50 3.15
C SER A 36 -5.51 16.52 2.73
N VAL A 37 -4.47 16.08 2.03
CA VAL A 37 -3.41 16.93 1.47
C VAL A 37 -3.98 17.87 0.41
N LEU A 38 -4.79 17.37 -0.53
CA LEU A 38 -5.42 18.20 -1.55
C LEU A 38 -6.38 19.23 -0.93
N THR A 39 -7.13 18.84 0.11
CA THR A 39 -7.97 19.77 0.88
C THR A 39 -7.13 20.81 1.60
N PHE A 40 -6.02 20.43 2.23
CA PHE A 40 -5.11 21.37 2.87
C PHE A 40 -4.51 22.34 1.84
N LEU A 41 -4.02 21.84 0.70
CA LEU A 41 -3.51 22.66 -0.40
C LEU A 41 -4.56 23.62 -0.95
N GLY A 42 -5.81 23.15 -1.13
CA GLY A 42 -6.91 23.99 -1.59
C GLY A 42 -7.25 25.11 -0.60
N ASN A 43 -7.23 24.82 0.70
CA ASN A 43 -7.45 25.81 1.76
C ASN A 43 -6.24 26.75 1.95
N ALA A 44 -5.02 26.24 1.86
CA ALA A 44 -3.80 27.05 1.92
C ALA A 44 -3.68 27.98 0.70
N SER A 45 -4.15 27.56 -0.48
CA SER A 45 -4.20 28.42 -1.67
C SER A 45 -5.15 29.61 -1.48
N SER A 46 -6.24 29.44 -0.70
CA SER A 46 -7.18 30.53 -0.41
C SER A 46 -6.74 31.44 0.75
N GLN A 47 -5.86 30.94 1.63
CA GLN A 47 -5.30 31.69 2.76
C GLN A 47 -3.83 32.03 2.47
N THR A 48 -3.51 33.29 2.18
CA THR A 48 -2.18 33.79 1.78
C THR A 48 -1.01 33.57 2.78
N ASN A 49 -1.22 32.78 3.83
CA ASN A 49 -0.30 32.61 4.95
C ASN A 49 0.63 31.40 4.85
N VAL A 50 0.45 30.54 3.84
CA VAL A 50 1.28 29.33 3.66
C VAL A 50 1.77 29.27 2.23
N THR A 51 3.08 29.28 2.06
CA THR A 51 3.73 28.99 0.78
C THR A 51 4.30 27.59 0.82
N ILE A 52 3.85 26.74 -0.09
CA ILE A 52 4.31 25.37 -0.18
C ILE A 52 5.18 25.26 -1.42
N GLN A 53 6.42 24.82 -1.25
CA GLN A 53 7.34 24.67 -2.37
C GLN A 53 6.79 23.63 -3.36
N THR A 54 6.58 24.04 -4.61
CA THR A 54 6.03 23.18 -5.67
C THR A 54 6.86 21.91 -5.86
N GLY A 55 8.19 21.98 -5.66
CA GLY A 55 9.08 20.81 -5.73
C GLY A 55 8.71 19.74 -4.71
N CYS A 56 8.46 20.12 -3.46
CA CYS A 56 8.05 19.21 -2.39
C CYS A 56 6.70 18.55 -2.68
N ILE A 57 5.75 19.30 -3.25
CA ILE A 57 4.44 18.76 -3.66
C ILE A 57 4.63 17.69 -4.74
N ILE A 58 5.41 17.97 -5.78
CA ILE A 58 5.65 17.01 -6.88
C ILE A 58 6.32 15.75 -6.34
N SER A 59 7.38 15.88 -5.54
CA SER A 59 8.08 14.72 -4.96
C SER A 59 7.17 13.89 -4.05
N ALA A 60 6.32 14.54 -3.26
CA ALA A 60 5.35 13.85 -2.42
C ALA A 60 4.27 13.11 -3.23
N MET A 61 3.75 13.73 -4.29
CA MET A 61 2.80 13.08 -5.20
C MET A 61 3.41 11.85 -5.86
N ILE A 62 4.68 11.91 -6.28
CA ILE A 62 5.40 10.76 -6.82
C ILE A 62 5.53 9.66 -5.77
N ALA A 63 5.90 9.99 -4.53
CA ALA A 63 6.03 9.03 -3.44
C ALA A 63 4.70 8.32 -3.12
N PHE A 64 3.59 9.08 -3.09
CA PHE A 64 2.24 8.51 -2.94
C PHE A 64 1.83 7.65 -4.14
N LEU A 65 2.19 8.04 -5.36
CA LEU A 65 1.89 7.25 -6.55
C LEU A 65 2.61 5.90 -6.49
N VAL A 66 3.89 5.88 -6.11
CA VAL A 66 4.66 4.64 -5.89
C VAL A 66 4.00 3.79 -4.81
N ALA A 67 3.55 4.42 -3.72
CA ALA A 67 2.87 3.71 -2.64
C ALA A 67 1.56 3.05 -3.08
N ILE A 68 0.76 3.73 -3.90
CA ILE A 68 -0.49 3.17 -4.46
C ILE A 68 -0.19 2.03 -5.43
N VAL A 69 0.76 2.23 -6.35
CA VAL A 69 1.12 1.21 -7.35
C VAL A 69 1.62 -0.06 -6.67
N ALA A 70 2.43 0.05 -5.61
CA ALA A 70 2.88 -1.11 -4.84
C ALA A 70 1.70 -1.90 -4.24
N VAL A 71 0.70 -1.22 -3.67
CA VAL A 71 -0.47 -1.93 -3.12
C VAL A 71 -1.32 -2.56 -4.22
N LEU A 72 -1.55 -1.86 -5.33
CA LEU A 72 -2.31 -2.39 -6.46
C LEU A 72 -1.63 -3.64 -7.06
N LEU A 73 -0.30 -3.64 -7.16
CA LEU A 73 0.45 -4.82 -7.59
C LEU A 73 0.28 -5.99 -6.60
N GLY A 74 0.39 -5.73 -5.30
CA GLY A 74 0.17 -6.78 -4.29
C GLY A 74 -1.25 -7.35 -4.30
N LEU A 75 -2.26 -6.49 -4.44
CA LEU A 75 -3.66 -6.93 -4.60
C LEU A 75 -3.87 -7.70 -5.91
N GLY A 76 -3.29 -7.23 -7.01
CA GLY A 76 -3.39 -7.88 -8.32
C GLY A 76 -2.81 -9.29 -8.27
N VAL A 77 -1.61 -9.44 -7.71
CA VAL A 77 -0.98 -10.76 -7.52
C VAL A 77 -1.83 -11.66 -6.62
N SER A 78 -2.32 -11.14 -5.50
CA SER A 78 -3.19 -11.90 -4.58
C SER A 78 -4.48 -12.37 -5.26
N TYR A 79 -5.08 -11.52 -6.09
CA TYR A 79 -6.27 -11.87 -6.85
C TYR A 79 -5.98 -12.92 -7.93
N THR A 80 -4.86 -12.78 -8.65
CA THR A 80 -4.46 -13.79 -9.65
C THR A 80 -4.19 -15.15 -9.03
N PHE A 81 -3.65 -15.19 -7.81
CA PHE A 81 -3.46 -16.45 -7.08
C PHE A 81 -4.79 -17.14 -6.77
N TYR A 82 -5.78 -16.40 -6.25
CA TYR A 82 -7.11 -16.92 -5.98
C TYR A 82 -7.86 -17.39 -7.24
N ALA A 83 -7.56 -16.80 -8.40
CA ALA A 83 -8.18 -17.16 -9.67
C ALA A 83 -7.58 -18.40 -10.35
N ILE A 84 -6.39 -18.87 -9.93
CA ILE A 84 -5.69 -20.02 -10.53
C ILE A 84 -6.11 -21.32 -9.85
N ASN A 85 -6.42 -22.36 -10.63
CA ASN A 85 -6.82 -23.69 -10.14
C ASN A 85 -5.79 -24.30 -9.15
N GLU A 86 -6.29 -24.80 -8.00
CA GLU A 86 -5.51 -25.39 -6.90
C GLU A 86 -4.62 -26.59 -7.30
N GLN A 87 -4.90 -27.26 -8.43
CA GLN A 87 -4.16 -28.45 -8.86
C GLN A 87 -2.89 -28.16 -9.67
N SER A 88 -2.59 -26.90 -9.99
CA SER A 88 -1.40 -26.55 -10.76
C SER A 88 -0.15 -26.49 -9.88
N SER A 89 0.99 -27.01 -10.36
CA SER A 89 2.32 -26.85 -9.74
C SER A 89 2.68 -25.38 -9.50
N TRP A 90 2.05 -24.48 -10.26
CA TRP A 90 2.20 -23.03 -10.12
C TRP A 90 1.51 -22.48 -8.87
N SER A 91 0.44 -23.11 -8.41
CA SER A 91 -0.24 -22.74 -7.16
C SER A 91 0.67 -22.99 -5.93
N GLN A 92 1.44 -24.09 -5.91
CA GLN A 92 2.35 -24.37 -4.79
C GLN A 92 3.51 -23.37 -4.67
N PHE A 93 4.03 -22.89 -5.80
CA PHE A 93 5.03 -21.82 -5.83
C PHE A 93 4.48 -20.54 -5.20
N TRP A 94 3.32 -20.08 -5.68
CA TRP A 94 2.70 -18.87 -5.16
C TRP A 94 2.28 -18.99 -3.69
N ASN A 95 1.85 -20.16 -3.24
CA ASN A 95 1.43 -20.36 -1.84
C ASN A 95 2.54 -20.03 -0.81
N ASN A 96 3.81 -20.29 -1.17
CA ASN A 96 4.95 -19.95 -0.31
C ASN A 96 5.43 -18.49 -0.50
N TRP A 97 5.20 -17.90 -1.68
CA TRP A 97 5.74 -16.58 -2.04
C TRP A 97 4.74 -15.43 -1.89
N ILE A 98 3.44 -15.70 -1.83
CA ILE A 98 2.41 -14.66 -1.79
C ILE A 98 2.45 -13.85 -0.50
N VAL A 99 2.62 -14.51 0.64
CA VAL A 99 2.74 -13.85 1.95
C VAL A 99 3.95 -12.92 2.01
N PRO A 100 5.19 -13.35 1.70
CA PRO A 100 6.34 -12.44 1.71
C PRO A 100 6.24 -11.35 0.62
N PHE A 101 5.67 -11.65 -0.55
CA PHE A 101 5.46 -10.66 -1.60
C PHE A 101 4.50 -9.56 -1.16
N ASN A 102 3.35 -9.93 -0.60
CA ASN A 102 2.38 -8.99 -0.05
C ASN A 102 2.96 -8.16 1.09
N ALA A 103 3.79 -8.76 1.96
CA ALA A 103 4.48 -8.04 3.01
C ALA A 103 5.46 -6.99 2.46
N VAL A 104 6.27 -7.36 1.46
CA VAL A 104 7.22 -6.43 0.82
C VAL A 104 6.48 -5.29 0.10
N MET A 105 5.41 -5.59 -0.63
CA MET A 105 4.59 -4.58 -1.30
C MET A 105 3.91 -3.65 -0.30
N GLY A 106 3.37 -4.20 0.79
CA GLY A 106 2.76 -3.43 1.87
C GLY A 106 3.76 -2.51 2.58
N LEU A 107 4.97 -3.01 2.89
CA LEU A 107 6.03 -2.20 3.48
C LEU A 107 6.50 -1.11 2.52
N THR A 108 6.69 -1.43 1.23
CA THR A 108 7.07 -0.44 0.21
C THR A 108 6.03 0.67 0.12
N SER A 109 4.74 0.32 0.18
CA SER A 109 3.66 1.30 0.25
C SER A 109 3.72 2.17 1.50
N LEU A 110 3.91 1.56 2.67
CA LEU A 110 4.01 2.28 3.92
C LEU A 110 5.19 3.28 3.90
N PHE A 111 6.35 2.86 3.40
CA PHE A 111 7.51 3.73 3.25
C PHE A 111 7.24 4.88 2.26
N GLY A 112 6.69 4.59 1.07
CA GLY A 112 6.35 5.62 0.09
C GLY A 112 5.35 6.63 0.65
N PHE A 113 4.37 6.15 1.40
CA PHE A 113 3.40 6.99 2.11
C PHE A 113 4.05 7.90 3.15
N THR A 114 4.88 7.35 4.04
CA THR A 114 5.57 8.13 5.07
C THR A 114 6.49 9.17 4.45
N ILE A 115 7.24 8.81 3.40
CA ILE A 115 8.11 9.75 2.68
C ILE A 115 7.28 10.87 2.04
N GLY A 116 6.15 10.54 1.40
CA GLY A 116 5.25 11.53 0.82
C GLY A 116 4.74 12.54 1.85
N LEU A 117 4.33 12.07 3.03
CA LEU A 117 3.93 12.94 4.14
C LEU A 117 5.07 13.81 4.64
N VAL A 118 6.26 13.24 4.86
CA VAL A 118 7.42 13.99 5.35
C VAL A 118 7.82 15.08 4.36
N LEU A 119 7.83 14.79 3.06
CA LEU A 119 8.16 15.78 2.03
C LEU A 119 7.15 16.94 2.00
N LEU A 120 5.87 16.66 2.21
CA LEU A 120 4.86 17.71 2.33
C LEU A 120 5.07 18.55 3.58
N LEU A 121 5.30 17.94 4.73
CA LEU A 121 5.51 18.65 5.98
C LEU A 121 6.78 19.52 5.93
N LEU A 122 7.86 19.03 5.32
CA LEU A 122 9.09 19.81 5.13
C LEU A 122 8.94 20.95 4.12
N GLY A 123 8.05 20.79 3.12
CA GLY A 123 7.81 21.79 2.09
C GLY A 123 6.85 22.91 2.51
N VAL A 124 6.23 22.83 3.69
CA VAL A 124 5.35 23.85 4.25
C VAL A 124 6.21 24.90 4.95
N GLU A 125 6.29 26.09 4.37
CA GLU A 125 6.87 27.26 5.02
C GLU A 125 5.73 28.15 5.54
N LEU A 126 5.77 28.44 6.85
CA LEU A 126 4.90 29.45 7.47
C LEU A 126 5.49 30.82 7.17
N ARG A 127 4.67 31.70 6.59
CA ARG A 127 5.06 33.08 6.28
C ARG A 127 4.69 34.05 7.39
#